data_AF-A0A6H1NYR4-F1
#
_entry.id   AF-A0A6H1NYR4-F1
#
_cell.length_a   1.000
_cell.length_b   1.000
_cell.length_c   1.000
_cell.angle_alpha   90.00
_cell.angle_beta   90.00
_cell.angle_gamma   90.00
#
_symmetry.space_group_name_H-M   'P 1'
#
loop_
_entity.id
_entity.type
_entity.pdbx_description
1 polymer ?
#
loop_
_entity_poly.entity_id
_entity_poly.type
_entity_poly.pdbx_seq_one_letter_code
_entity_poly.pdbx_strand_id
1 'polypeptide(L)'
;MAFCYFSLSRAGPILKYNNFISTYYQPVGTNIIPSIKIKDDLFIEDKKNKSIAAINGGFVISQQQYKGEVNKQDLTGLKWFSKQASILPLTLFEEKVSVIIEKPVTTVKVIHSKKPSYQIIVKANAELTHNEDDMSIAKIEEELEKEIKDEILKTFAKSKQLQADLLNISEKSYRYHHKRWGIAEINSQDKSTIKKIQVVVHIENPVQYKR
;
A
#
# COMPACT_ATOMS: atom_id res chain seq x y z
N MET A 1 -5.63 -26.83 18.53
CA MET A 1 -6.26 -25.53 18.84
C MET A 1 -5.75 -24.51 17.85
N ALA A 2 -6.55 -24.20 16.83
CA ALA A 2 -6.19 -23.21 15.81
C ALA A 2 -6.25 -21.81 16.44
N PHE A 3 -5.08 -21.17 16.56
CA PHE A 3 -4.99 -19.74 16.83
C PHE A 3 -5.44 -18.98 15.57
N CYS A 4 -6.76 -18.92 15.37
CA CYS A 4 -7.36 -18.06 14.36
C CYS A 4 -7.49 -16.65 14.94
N TYR A 5 -6.36 -15.95 15.11
CA TYR A 5 -6.36 -14.50 15.26
C TYR A 5 -6.62 -13.90 13.87
N PHE A 6 -7.86 -14.03 13.40
CA PHE A 6 -8.27 -13.43 12.13
C PHE A 6 -8.33 -11.91 12.34
N SER A 7 -7.28 -11.25 11.85
CA SER A 7 -7.03 -9.81 11.88
C SER A 7 -8.20 -9.02 11.29
N LEU A 8 -9.12 -8.58 12.14
CA LEU A 8 -10.22 -7.68 11.79
C LEU A 8 -9.83 -6.18 11.78
N SER A 9 -8.55 -5.83 11.94
CA SER A 9 -8.17 -4.42 12.20
C SER A 9 -6.77 -4.01 11.74
N ARG A 10 -6.27 -4.43 10.56
CA ARG A 10 -5.00 -3.86 10.06
C ARG A 10 -5.03 -3.54 8.56
N ALA A 11 -4.82 -2.26 8.27
CA ALA A 11 -4.49 -1.64 6.97
C ALA A 11 -5.61 -1.17 6.02
N GLY A 12 -6.81 -0.84 6.51
CA GLY A 12 -7.68 0.11 5.78
C GLY A 12 -7.39 1.54 6.24
N PRO A 13 -7.23 2.54 5.34
CA PRO A 13 -7.01 3.92 5.78
C PRO A 13 -8.24 4.41 6.57
N ILE A 14 -8.06 4.64 7.87
CA ILE A 14 -9.08 5.33 8.67
C ILE A 14 -9.06 6.80 8.24
N LEU A 15 -10.04 7.18 7.43
CA LEU A 15 -10.19 8.55 6.96
C LEU A 15 -10.94 9.37 8.02
N LYS A 16 -10.22 10.19 8.77
CA LYS A 16 -10.83 11.15 9.68
C LYS A 16 -11.47 12.28 8.87
N TYR A 17 -12.67 12.72 9.27
CA TYR A 17 -13.41 13.77 8.57
C TYR A 17 -12.61 15.08 8.41
N ASN A 18 -11.87 15.50 9.43
CA ASN A 18 -11.03 16.70 9.35
C ASN A 18 -9.88 16.55 8.32
N ASN A 19 -9.26 15.37 8.23
CA ASN A 19 -8.23 15.08 7.23
C ASN A 19 -8.83 15.06 5.82
N PHE A 20 -10.03 14.49 5.67
CA PHE A 20 -10.76 14.52 4.41
C PHE A 20 -11.05 15.96 3.97
N ILE A 21 -11.70 16.78 4.79
CA ILE A 21 -12.05 18.16 4.43
C ILE A 21 -10.82 19.02 4.13
N SER A 22 -9.73 18.85 4.90
CA SER A 22 -8.49 19.61 4.67
C SER A 22 -7.76 19.26 3.36
N THR A 23 -8.01 18.08 2.80
CA THR A 23 -7.43 17.62 1.52
C THR A 23 -8.42 17.69 0.35
N TYR A 24 -9.73 17.71 0.62
CA TYR A 24 -10.79 17.71 -0.39
C TYR A 24 -10.68 18.86 -1.40
N TYR A 25 -10.35 20.06 -0.90
CA TYR A 25 -10.18 21.27 -1.73
C TYR A 25 -8.76 21.43 -2.29
N GLN A 26 -7.85 20.50 -2.00
CA GLN A 26 -6.49 20.60 -2.56
C GLN A 26 -6.54 20.30 -4.06
N PRO A 27 -5.81 21.09 -4.87
CA PRO A 27 -5.81 20.92 -6.32
C PRO A 27 -5.05 19.67 -6.78
N VAL A 28 -4.31 19.02 -5.87
CA VAL A 28 -3.47 17.85 -6.12
C VAL A 28 -3.75 16.81 -5.04
N GLY A 29 -3.68 15.54 -5.41
CA GLY A 29 -3.90 14.40 -4.53
C GLY A 29 -5.28 13.78 -4.69
N THR A 30 -5.49 12.73 -3.90
CA THR A 30 -6.63 11.82 -3.98
C THR A 30 -7.07 11.42 -2.59
N ASN A 31 -8.38 11.50 -2.38
CA ASN A 31 -9.07 10.95 -1.23
C ASN A 31 -9.71 9.61 -1.59
N ILE A 32 -9.56 8.62 -0.72
CA ILE A 32 -10.18 7.30 -0.87
C ILE A 32 -11.11 7.11 0.33
N ILE A 33 -12.41 7.11 0.07
CA ILE A 33 -13.42 6.82 1.07
C ILE A 33 -13.57 5.29 1.15
N PRO A 34 -13.26 4.63 2.28
CA PRO A 34 -13.35 3.18 2.37
C PRO A 34 -14.76 2.68 2.10
N SER A 35 -14.89 1.63 1.28
CA SER A 35 -16.15 0.91 1.10
C SER A 35 -16.21 -0.25 2.08
N ILE A 36 -17.39 -0.50 2.63
CA ILE A 36 -17.64 -1.60 3.57
C ILE A 36 -18.69 -2.51 2.95
N LYS A 37 -18.43 -3.81 2.97
CA LYS A 37 -19.37 -4.84 2.56
C LYS A 37 -19.59 -5.82 3.70
N ILE A 38 -20.83 -6.25 3.87
CA ILE A 38 -21.17 -7.37 4.75
C ILE A 38 -20.73 -8.65 4.04
N LYS A 39 -19.86 -9.42 4.70
CA LYS A 39 -19.45 -10.74 4.24
C LYS A 39 -20.11 -11.79 5.12
N ASP A 40 -20.92 -12.61 4.50
CA ASP A 40 -21.53 -13.77 5.14
C ASP A 40 -20.47 -14.88 5.31
N ASP A 41 -20.68 -15.76 6.28
CA ASP A 41 -19.94 -17.02 6.47
C ASP A 41 -18.45 -16.93 6.85
N LEU A 42 -17.95 -15.77 7.31
CA LEU A 42 -16.55 -15.64 7.76
C LEU A 42 -16.30 -16.00 9.24
N PHE A 43 -17.36 -16.16 10.03
CA PHE A 43 -17.25 -16.43 11.46
C PHE A 43 -18.34 -17.40 11.92
N ILE A 44 -17.93 -18.51 12.53
CA ILE A 44 -18.83 -19.47 13.17
C ILE A 44 -18.73 -19.26 14.67
N GLU A 45 -19.81 -18.75 15.26
CA GLU A 45 -19.98 -18.66 16.71
C GLU A 45 -21.24 -19.45 17.06
N ASP A 46 -21.16 -20.37 18.02
CA ASP A 46 -22.29 -21.20 18.45
C ASP A 46 -23.02 -21.91 17.29
N LYS A 47 -22.27 -22.42 16.30
CA LYS A 47 -22.77 -23.13 15.10
C LYS A 47 -23.69 -22.30 14.20
N LYS A 48 -23.66 -20.97 14.30
CA LYS A 48 -24.35 -20.04 13.39
C LYS A 48 -23.33 -19.18 12.66
N ASN A 49 -23.53 -19.03 11.35
CA ASN A 49 -22.74 -18.11 10.54
C ASN A 49 -23.10 -16.68 10.93
N LYS A 50 -22.11 -15.90 11.34
CA LYS A 50 -22.25 -14.46 11.58
C LYS A 50 -21.66 -13.70 10.41
N SER A 51 -22.45 -12.76 9.89
CA SER A 51 -21.99 -11.82 8.89
C SER A 51 -21.11 -10.74 9.54
N ILE A 52 -19.97 -10.44 8.94
CA ILE A 52 -19.04 -9.42 9.43
C ILE A 52 -18.90 -8.28 8.42
N ALA A 53 -18.86 -7.05 8.92
CA ALA A 53 -18.54 -5.89 8.11
C ALA A 53 -17.04 -5.87 7.81
N ALA A 54 -16.67 -5.83 6.53
CA ALA A 54 -15.28 -5.82 6.08
C ALA A 54 -15.04 -4.74 5.03
N ILE A 55 -13.88 -4.09 5.10
CA ILE A 55 -13.43 -3.16 4.06
C ILE A 55 -13.12 -3.97 2.79
N ASN A 56 -13.73 -3.60 1.66
CA ASN A 56 -13.60 -4.31 0.40
C ASN A 56 -13.00 -3.45 -0.74
N GLY A 57 -12.71 -2.17 -0.48
CA GLY A 57 -12.29 -1.23 -1.49
C GLY A 57 -12.43 0.22 -1.05
N GLY A 58 -12.71 1.11 -2.00
CA GLY A 58 -13.04 2.49 -1.72
C GLY A 58 -13.52 3.29 -2.93
N PHE A 59 -14.15 4.41 -2.64
CA PHE A 59 -14.57 5.42 -3.61
C PHE A 59 -13.48 6.48 -3.75
N VAL A 60 -13.05 6.72 -4.98
CA VAL A 60 -11.94 7.61 -5.30
C VAL A 60 -12.47 8.99 -5.63
N ILE A 61 -11.98 10.00 -4.91
CA ILE A 61 -12.29 11.41 -5.12
C ILE A 61 -10.98 12.16 -5.35
N SER A 62 -10.85 12.87 -6.46
CA SER A 62 -9.70 13.72 -6.74
C SER A 62 -10.18 14.98 -7.46
N GLN A 63 -9.59 16.13 -7.12
CA GLN A 63 -9.99 17.44 -7.68
C GLN A 63 -11.50 17.69 -7.54
N GLN A 64 -12.08 17.34 -6.38
CA GLN A 64 -13.50 17.47 -6.04
C GLN A 64 -14.45 16.70 -6.99
N GLN A 65 -13.93 15.69 -7.70
CA GLN A 65 -14.70 14.85 -8.61
C GLN A 65 -14.60 13.39 -8.19
N TYR A 66 -15.71 12.67 -8.31
CA TYR A 66 -15.71 11.23 -8.23
C TYR A 66 -14.97 10.65 -9.45
N LYS A 67 -13.95 9.81 -9.19
CA LYS A 67 -13.10 9.20 -10.22
C LYS A 67 -13.40 7.73 -10.46
N GLY A 68 -14.17 7.09 -9.57
CA GLY A 68 -14.56 5.69 -9.67
C GLY A 68 -14.37 4.91 -8.37
N GLU A 69 -14.58 3.60 -8.44
CA GLU A 69 -14.39 2.67 -7.34
C GLU A 69 -13.13 1.81 -7.57
N VAL A 70 -12.48 1.44 -6.47
CA VAL A 70 -11.33 0.54 -6.42
C VAL A 70 -11.64 -0.60 -5.46
N ASN A 71 -11.22 -1.82 -5.78
CA ASN A 71 -11.29 -2.93 -4.84
C ASN A 71 -10.06 -2.96 -3.92
N LYS A 72 -10.06 -3.82 -2.90
CA LYS A 72 -8.93 -3.98 -1.99
C LYS A 72 -7.62 -4.33 -2.71
N GLN A 73 -7.68 -5.14 -3.75
CA GLN A 73 -6.52 -5.61 -4.52
C GLN A 73 -5.85 -4.47 -5.31
N ASP A 74 -6.62 -3.50 -5.76
CA ASP A 74 -6.15 -2.27 -6.43
C ASP A 74 -5.36 -1.36 -5.47
N LEU A 75 -5.58 -1.50 -4.16
CA LEU A 75 -5.03 -0.62 -3.11
C LEU A 75 -3.85 -1.22 -2.33
N THR A 76 -3.35 -2.38 -2.77
CA THR A 76 -2.27 -3.12 -2.09
C THR A 76 -0.99 -2.30 -1.90
N GLY A 77 -0.66 -1.43 -2.85
CA GLY A 77 0.50 -0.54 -2.76
C GLY A 77 0.43 0.53 -1.66
N LEU A 78 -0.75 0.86 -1.15
CA LEU A 78 -0.91 1.96 -0.16
C LEU A 78 -0.22 1.69 1.17
N LYS A 79 -0.17 0.42 1.60
CA LYS A 79 0.36 0.05 2.92
C LYS A 79 1.85 0.40 3.06
N TRP A 80 2.60 0.44 1.95
CA TRP A 80 4.01 0.82 1.91
C TRP A 80 4.24 2.32 2.14
N PHE A 81 3.23 3.16 1.91
CA PHE A 81 3.30 4.61 2.12
C PHE A 81 2.72 5.05 3.48
N SER A 82 2.06 4.13 4.18
CA SER A 82 1.37 4.40 5.43
C SER A 82 2.34 4.46 6.61
N LYS A 83 2.26 5.53 7.41
CA LYS A 83 2.98 5.61 8.68
C LYS A 83 2.34 4.76 9.79
N GLN A 84 1.12 4.29 9.58
CA GLN A 84 0.37 3.49 10.55
C GLN A 84 0.61 1.99 10.37
N ALA A 85 1.14 1.55 9.23
CA ALA A 85 1.48 0.16 8.98
C ALA A 85 2.79 -0.19 9.69
N SER A 86 2.72 -0.55 10.97
CA SER A 86 3.91 -0.89 11.76
C SER A 86 4.34 -2.35 11.60
N ILE A 87 3.41 -3.27 11.31
CA ILE A 87 3.63 -4.71 11.24
C ILE A 87 2.78 -5.27 10.08
N LEU A 88 3.43 -5.91 9.11
CA LEU A 88 2.82 -6.42 7.88
C LEU A 88 3.23 -7.90 7.67
N PRO A 89 2.37 -8.87 8.03
CA PRO A 89 2.64 -10.26 7.71
C PRO A 89 2.51 -10.49 6.20
N LEU A 90 3.45 -11.25 5.64
CA LEU A 90 3.43 -11.71 4.25
C LEU A 90 3.75 -13.21 4.21
N THR A 91 3.14 -13.89 3.25
CA THR A 91 3.46 -15.27 2.89
C THR A 91 4.01 -15.31 1.47
N LEU A 92 5.02 -16.12 1.24
CA LEU A 92 5.67 -16.31 -0.06
C LEU A 92 5.71 -17.80 -0.42
N PHE A 93 5.93 -18.08 -1.71
CA PHE A 93 6.15 -19.43 -2.24
C PHE A 93 5.04 -20.41 -1.83
N GLU A 94 3.77 -20.07 -2.10
CA GLU A 94 2.62 -20.92 -1.75
C GLU A 94 2.56 -21.24 -0.24
N GLU A 95 2.76 -20.20 0.58
CA GLU A 95 2.69 -20.24 2.06
C GLU A 95 3.84 -20.98 2.77
N LYS A 96 4.84 -21.48 2.03
CA LYS A 96 6.03 -22.14 2.59
C LYS A 96 6.95 -21.22 3.39
N VAL A 97 6.89 -19.92 3.14
CA VAL A 97 7.67 -18.91 3.85
C VAL A 97 6.74 -17.86 4.43
N SER A 98 6.88 -17.57 5.72
CA SER A 98 6.17 -16.49 6.39
C SER A 98 7.16 -15.48 6.94
N VAL A 99 6.91 -14.20 6.66
CA VAL A 99 7.70 -13.09 7.18
C VAL A 99 6.80 -12.02 7.77
N ILE A 100 7.36 -11.26 8.70
CA ILE A 100 6.72 -10.07 9.26
C ILE A 100 7.58 -8.87 8.88
N ILE A 101 7.05 -7.99 8.04
CA ILE A 101 7.71 -6.72 7.73
C ILE A 101 7.40 -5.69 8.82
N GLU A 102 8.44 -5.03 9.31
CA GLU A 102 8.35 -4.03 10.35
C GLU A 102 8.62 -2.62 9.81
N LYS A 103 7.70 -1.70 10.14
CA LYS A 103 7.82 -0.25 9.95
C LYS A 103 8.48 0.17 8.61
N PRO A 104 7.92 -0.24 7.46
CA PRO A 104 8.48 0.14 6.17
C PRO A 104 8.52 1.67 6.04
N VAL A 105 9.63 2.18 5.51
CA VAL A 105 9.85 3.60 5.28
C VAL A 105 9.90 3.85 3.78
N THR A 106 8.94 4.65 3.29
CA THR A 106 8.91 5.07 1.89
C THR A 106 9.34 6.52 1.73
N THR A 107 10.30 6.73 0.84
CA THR A 107 10.77 8.04 0.39
C THR A 107 10.39 8.25 -1.06
N VAL A 108 9.76 9.39 -1.36
CA VAL A 108 9.43 9.82 -2.71
C VAL A 108 10.31 11.01 -3.07
N LYS A 109 11.23 10.84 -4.01
CA LYS A 109 12.09 11.91 -4.55
C LYS A 109 11.47 12.48 -5.82
N VAL A 110 11.40 13.81 -5.90
CA VAL A 110 10.96 14.52 -7.12
C VAL A 110 12.16 14.70 -8.04
N ILE A 111 12.04 14.21 -9.27
CA ILE A 111 13.02 14.38 -10.35
C ILE A 111 12.54 15.50 -11.25
N HIS A 112 13.43 16.46 -11.49
CA HIS A 112 13.13 17.64 -12.28
C HIS A 112 13.19 17.32 -13.77
N SER A 113 12.04 17.39 -14.44
CA SER A 113 11.92 17.34 -15.89
C SER A 113 10.80 18.27 -16.37
N LYS A 114 10.47 18.24 -17.67
CA LYS A 114 9.37 19.04 -18.24
C LYS A 114 8.05 18.88 -17.46
N LYS A 115 7.79 17.67 -16.96
CA LYS A 115 6.77 17.36 -15.96
C LYS A 115 7.44 16.79 -14.72
N PRO A 116 6.84 16.84 -13.52
CA PRO A 116 7.40 16.17 -12.36
C PRO A 116 7.41 14.65 -12.58
N SER A 117 8.51 14.02 -12.20
CA SER A 117 8.61 12.56 -12.15
C SER A 117 9.18 12.11 -10.81
N TYR A 118 9.00 10.84 -10.45
CA TYR A 118 9.23 10.37 -9.10
C TYR A 118 10.13 9.13 -9.07
N GLN A 119 11.05 9.12 -8.12
CA GLN A 119 11.72 7.91 -7.67
C GLN A 119 11.16 7.52 -6.30
N ILE A 120 10.65 6.30 -6.22
CA ILE A 120 10.12 5.71 -5.00
C ILE A 120 11.20 4.79 -4.42
N ILE A 121 11.53 4.99 -3.15
CA ILE A 121 12.48 4.16 -2.42
C ILE A 121 11.75 3.62 -1.20
N VAL A 122 11.57 2.32 -1.13
CA VAL A 122 11.00 1.60 0.01
C VAL A 122 12.13 0.88 0.72
N LYS A 123 12.27 1.09 2.02
CA LYS A 123 13.18 0.34 2.88
C LYS A 123 12.38 -0.32 3.99
N ALA A 124 12.64 -1.59 4.24
CA ALA A 124 11.94 -2.31 5.30
C ALA A 124 12.86 -3.34 5.96
N ASN A 125 12.64 -3.57 7.25
CA ASN A 125 13.21 -4.70 7.97
C ASN A 125 12.14 -5.79 8.06
N ALA A 126 12.55 -7.04 8.12
CA ALA A 126 11.66 -8.18 8.21
C ALA A 126 12.17 -9.22 9.20
N GLU A 127 11.24 -9.90 9.87
CA GLU A 127 11.50 -11.08 10.69
C GLU A 127 11.01 -12.32 9.93
N LEU A 128 11.89 -13.33 9.80
CA LEU A 128 11.53 -14.62 9.22
C LEU A 128 10.88 -15.50 10.30
N THR A 129 9.59 -15.78 10.18
CA THR A 129 8.85 -16.56 11.19
C THR A 129 8.69 -18.02 10.80
N HIS A 130 8.70 -18.33 9.50
CA HIS A 130 8.62 -19.69 8.99
C HIS A 130 9.35 -19.83 7.65
N ASN A 131 10.03 -20.96 7.46
CA ASN A 131 10.72 -21.33 6.22
C ASN A 131 10.75 -22.85 6.11
N GLU A 132 9.80 -23.44 5.40
CA GLU A 132 9.62 -24.89 5.31
C GLU A 132 10.75 -25.58 4.54
N ASP A 133 11.20 -24.97 3.44
CA ASP A 133 12.17 -25.56 2.50
C ASP A 133 13.63 -25.08 2.74
N ASP A 134 13.92 -24.49 3.90
CA ASP A 134 15.24 -23.90 4.22
C ASP A 134 15.78 -22.97 3.12
N MET A 135 14.89 -22.18 2.50
CA MET A 135 15.28 -21.25 1.43
C MET A 135 16.28 -20.22 1.93
N SER A 136 17.27 -19.90 1.10
CA SER A 136 18.28 -18.90 1.44
C SER A 136 17.63 -17.53 1.68
N ILE A 137 18.10 -16.81 2.70
CA ILE A 137 17.64 -15.45 3.05
C ILE A 137 17.63 -14.51 1.84
N ALA A 138 18.71 -14.50 1.04
CA ALA A 138 18.81 -13.65 -0.15
C ALA A 138 17.67 -13.89 -1.17
N LYS A 139 17.26 -15.15 -1.36
CA LYS A 139 16.13 -15.50 -2.24
C LYS A 139 14.80 -15.00 -1.67
N ILE A 140 14.64 -15.06 -0.35
CA ILE A 140 13.43 -14.55 0.32
C ILE A 140 13.39 -13.02 0.21
N GLU A 141 14.51 -12.33 0.46
CA GLU A 141 14.62 -10.87 0.30
C GLU A 141 14.29 -10.43 -1.13
N GLU A 142 14.84 -11.10 -2.15
CA GLU A 142 14.55 -10.81 -3.56
C GLU A 142 13.06 -10.94 -3.89
N GLU A 143 12.41 -12.02 -3.43
CA GLU A 143 10.98 -12.22 -3.68
C GLU A 143 10.12 -11.20 -2.93
N LEU A 144 10.50 -10.81 -1.70
CA LEU A 144 9.83 -9.72 -0.97
C LEU A 144 9.95 -8.39 -1.70
N GLU A 145 11.14 -8.05 -2.18
CA GLU A 145 11.38 -6.82 -2.94
C GLU A 145 10.52 -6.76 -4.21
N LYS A 146 10.39 -7.91 -4.89
CA LYS A 146 9.54 -8.07 -6.07
C LYS A 146 8.06 -7.90 -5.73
N GLU A 147 7.54 -8.62 -4.73
CA GLU A 147 6.13 -8.54 -4.32
C GLU A 147 5.73 -7.11 -3.94
N ILE A 148 6.53 -6.43 -3.12
CA ILE A 148 6.30 -5.03 -2.71
C ILE A 148 6.26 -4.11 -3.94
N LYS A 149 7.23 -4.27 -4.85
CA LYS A 149 7.32 -3.46 -6.07
C LYS A 149 6.09 -3.69 -6.97
N ASP A 150 5.63 -4.92 -7.10
CA ASP A 150 4.48 -5.29 -7.92
C ASP A 150 3.18 -4.75 -7.34
N GLU A 151 3.00 -4.77 -6.01
CA GLU A 151 1.86 -4.12 -5.35
C GLU A 151 1.82 -2.60 -5.62
N ILE A 152 2.97 -1.91 -5.54
CA ILE A 152 3.06 -0.47 -5.85
C ILE A 152 2.74 -0.21 -7.32
N LEU A 153 3.28 -1.01 -8.23
CA LEU A 153 3.03 -0.89 -9.67
C LEU A 153 1.56 -1.14 -10.01
N LYS A 154 0.91 -2.10 -9.34
CA LYS A 154 -0.51 -2.40 -9.50
C LYS A 154 -1.39 -1.20 -9.10
N THR A 155 -1.16 -0.63 -7.92
CA THR A 155 -1.89 0.56 -7.48
C THR A 155 -1.61 1.77 -8.38
N PHE A 156 -0.38 1.93 -8.87
CA PHE A 156 -0.05 2.96 -9.85
C PHE A 156 -0.73 2.74 -11.21
N ALA A 157 -0.84 1.49 -11.67
CA ALA A 157 -1.58 1.17 -12.89
C ALA A 157 -3.05 1.58 -12.78
N LYS A 158 -3.69 1.30 -11.64
CA LYS A 158 -5.05 1.74 -11.35
C LYS A 158 -5.17 3.27 -11.28
N SER A 159 -4.17 3.95 -10.72
CA SER A 159 -4.11 5.41 -10.67
C SER A 159 -4.23 6.05 -12.06
N LYS A 160 -3.52 5.49 -13.05
CA LYS A 160 -3.61 5.94 -14.45
C LYS A 160 -4.99 5.70 -15.06
N GLN A 161 -5.60 4.55 -14.79
CA GLN A 161 -6.93 4.22 -15.31
C GLN A 161 -8.01 5.19 -14.81
N LEU A 162 -7.94 5.60 -13.53
CA LEU A 162 -8.89 6.50 -12.91
C LEU A 162 -8.54 7.99 -13.07
N GLN A 163 -7.38 8.29 -13.67
CA GLN A 163 -6.81 9.65 -13.72
C GLN A 163 -6.76 10.29 -12.31
N ALA A 164 -6.35 9.50 -11.33
CA ALA A 164 -6.29 9.87 -9.92
C ALA A 164 -5.02 9.29 -9.29
N ASP A 165 -4.25 10.10 -8.57
CA ASP A 165 -3.01 9.66 -7.92
C ASP A 165 -3.32 8.90 -6.63
N LEU A 166 -3.56 7.58 -6.71
CA LEU A 166 -3.91 6.78 -5.53
C LEU A 166 -2.78 6.71 -4.51
N LEU A 167 -1.52 6.79 -4.96
CA LEU A 167 -0.33 6.75 -4.09
C LEU A 167 -0.01 8.13 -3.48
N ASN A 168 -0.71 9.20 -3.87
CA ASN A 168 -0.47 10.59 -3.45
C ASN A 168 1.00 11.04 -3.59
N ILE A 169 1.73 10.52 -4.58
CA ILE A 169 3.14 10.88 -4.82
C ILE A 169 3.28 12.32 -5.34
N SER A 170 2.26 12.83 -6.03
CA SER A 170 2.20 14.18 -6.59
C SER A 170 2.17 15.29 -5.55
N GLU A 171 1.74 14.98 -4.32
CA GLU A 171 1.80 15.92 -3.20
C GLU A 171 3.20 16.46 -2.95
N LYS A 172 4.25 15.67 -3.21
CA LYS A 172 5.65 16.13 -3.03
C LYS A 172 5.99 17.28 -3.97
N SER A 173 5.59 17.18 -5.24
CA SER A 173 5.80 18.24 -6.21
C SER A 173 4.98 19.48 -5.87
N TYR A 174 3.72 19.29 -5.46
CA TYR A 174 2.86 20.40 -5.06
C TYR A 174 3.39 21.13 -3.82
N ARG A 175 3.69 20.42 -2.73
CA ARG A 175 4.11 21.04 -1.47
C ARG A 175 5.48 21.72 -1.57
N TYR A 176 6.44 21.10 -2.25
CA TYR A 176 7.84 21.56 -2.23
C TYR A 176 8.30 22.25 -3.52
N HIS A 177 7.55 22.14 -4.62
CA HIS A 177 7.96 22.61 -5.93
C HIS A 177 6.84 23.26 -6.77
N HIS A 178 5.75 23.76 -6.17
CA HIS A 178 4.61 24.36 -6.88
C HIS A 178 4.97 25.50 -7.86
N LYS A 179 6.10 26.19 -7.66
CA LYS A 179 6.55 27.26 -8.58
C LYS A 179 7.12 26.74 -9.91
N ARG A 180 7.43 25.43 -10.00
CA ARG A 180 8.08 24.83 -11.16
C ARG A 180 7.11 24.28 -12.19
N TRP A 181 5.95 23.82 -11.74
CA TRP A 181 4.94 23.19 -12.58
C TRP A 181 3.56 23.68 -12.15
N GLY A 182 2.71 23.95 -13.12
CA GLY A 182 1.29 24.16 -12.91
C GLY A 182 0.59 22.89 -12.44
N ILE A 183 -0.59 23.08 -11.86
CA ILE A 183 -1.42 21.99 -11.33
C ILE A 183 -1.70 20.91 -12.37
N ALA A 184 -1.97 21.29 -13.62
CA ALA A 184 -2.23 20.34 -14.70
C ALA A 184 -1.04 19.43 -14.99
N GLU A 185 0.19 19.95 -14.89
CA GLU A 185 1.41 19.16 -15.07
C GLU A 185 1.68 18.25 -13.88
N ILE A 186 1.36 18.70 -12.66
CA ILE A 186 1.48 17.89 -11.43
C ILE A 186 0.48 16.72 -11.43
N ASN A 187 -0.75 16.97 -11.88
CA ASN A 187 -1.81 15.96 -11.93
C ASN A 187 -1.70 15.01 -13.14
N SER A 188 -0.81 15.28 -14.09
CA SER A 188 -0.57 14.42 -15.25
C SER A 188 0.04 13.08 -14.83
N GLN A 189 -0.74 12.00 -14.93
CA GLN A 189 -0.30 10.62 -14.69
C GLN A 189 -0.02 9.93 -16.03
N ASP A 190 1.25 9.74 -16.40
CA ASP A 190 1.64 9.02 -17.62
C ASP A 190 2.75 7.99 -17.34
N LYS A 191 3.22 7.27 -18.36
CA LYS A 191 4.26 6.24 -18.21
C LYS A 191 5.57 6.80 -17.63
N SER A 192 5.82 8.10 -17.75
CA SER A 192 7.04 8.76 -17.29
C SER A 192 6.95 9.28 -15.86
N THR A 193 5.77 9.24 -15.23
CA THR A 193 5.55 9.74 -13.87
C THR A 193 6.41 9.01 -12.84
N ILE A 194 6.50 7.67 -12.89
CA ILE A 194 7.43 6.91 -12.04
C ILE A 194 8.64 6.50 -12.87
N LYS A 195 9.83 7.02 -12.52
CA LYS A 195 11.09 6.70 -13.20
C LYS A 195 11.76 5.46 -12.65
N LYS A 196 11.67 5.28 -11.33
CA LYS A 196 12.33 4.18 -10.64
C LYS A 196 11.59 3.83 -9.36
N ILE A 197 11.41 2.55 -9.11
CA ILE A 197 11.03 2.00 -7.81
C ILE A 197 12.20 1.15 -7.35
N GLN A 198 12.75 1.50 -6.19
CA GLN A 198 13.77 0.73 -5.50
C GLN A 198 13.16 0.24 -4.21
N VAL A 199 13.14 -1.07 -4.02
CA VAL A 199 12.76 -1.71 -2.78
C VAL A 199 14.02 -2.35 -2.23
N VAL A 200 14.24 -2.21 -0.92
CA VAL A 200 15.32 -2.90 -0.20
C VAL A 200 14.70 -3.50 1.03
N VAL A 201 14.72 -4.82 1.13
CA VAL A 201 14.26 -5.55 2.31
C VAL A 201 15.45 -6.21 2.97
N HIS A 202 15.57 -6.04 4.28
CA HIS A 202 16.57 -6.75 5.07
C HIS A 202 15.89 -7.65 6.08
N ILE A 203 16.19 -8.95 6.04
CA ILE A 203 15.72 -9.89 7.06
C ILE A 203 16.69 -9.86 8.23
N GLU A 204 16.21 -9.42 9.40
CA GLU A 204 16.94 -9.50 10.65
C GLU A 204 16.92 -10.96 11.12
N ASN A 205 18.10 -11.54 11.40
CA ASN A 205 18.22 -12.94 11.84
C ASN A 205 17.47 -13.16 13.17
N PRO A 206 16.38 -13.93 13.20
CA PRO A 206 15.84 -14.43 14.45
C PRO A 206 16.73 -15.60 14.92
N VAL A 207 17.12 -15.57 16.19
CA VAL A 207 17.75 -16.71 16.86
C VAL A 207 16.81 -17.91 16.68
N GLN A 208 17.24 -18.93 15.92
CA GLN A 208 16.46 -20.14 15.71
C GLN A 208 16.12 -20.78 17.06
N TYR A 209 14.87 -20.64 17.52
CA TYR A 209 14.35 -21.58 18.49
C TYR A 209 14.03 -22.87 17.74
N LYS A 210 14.99 -23.80 17.73
CA LYS A 210 14.72 -25.21 17.40
C LYS A 210 13.59 -25.68 18.32
N ARG A 211 12.47 -26.07 17.72
CA ARG A 211 11.50 -26.97 18.38
C ARG A 211 11.89 -28.41 18.10
#